data_AF-A0A2N2WHX4-F1
#
_entry.id   AF-A0A2N2WHX4-F1
#
_cell.length_a   1.000
_cell.length_b   1.000
_cell.length_c   1.000
_cell.angle_alpha   90.00
_cell.angle_beta   90.00
_cell.angle_gamma   90.00
#
_symmetry.space_group_name_H-M   'P 1'
#
loop_
_entity.id
_entity.type
_entity.pdbx_description
1 polymer ?
#
loop_
_entity_poly.entity_id
_entity_poly.type
_entity_poly.pdbx_seq_one_letter_code
_entity_poly.pdbx_strand_id
1 'polypeptide(L)' 'SFLEAGNTWLKFSEFDPFEVKRSAGLGVRIYLPMFGLLGLDYGVGFDEIPGFQSAYHGQFHFSINSSID' A
#
# COMPACT_ATOMS: atom_id res chain seq x y z
N SER A 1 -5.64 -2.03 -10.70
CA SER A 1 -4.34 -1.38 -10.44
C SER A 1 -4.56 -0.19 -9.54
N PHE A 2 -3.57 0.17 -8.74
CA PHE A 2 -3.62 1.34 -7.87
C PHE A 2 -2.30 2.10 -7.93
N LEU A 3 -2.39 3.41 -7.73
CA LEU A 3 -1.28 4.35 -7.64
C LEU A 3 -1.54 5.19 -6.41
N GLU A 4 -0.59 5.20 -5.47
CA GLU A 4 -0.72 5.93 -4.22
C GLU A 4 0.47 6.89 -4.08
N ALA A 5 0.19 8.05 -3.52
CA ALA A 5 1.17 9.09 -3.29
C ALA A 5 0.80 9.80 -1.99
N GLY A 6 1.65 9.70 -0.98
CA GLY A 6 1.38 10.28 0.33
C GLY A 6 2.66 10.44 1.15
N ASN A 7 2.59 11.28 2.17
CA ASN A 7 3.65 11.38 3.16
C ASN A 7 3.04 11.65 4.53
N THR A 8 3.75 11.26 5.58
CA THR A 8 3.31 11.34 6.97
C THR A 8 4.35 12.11 7.76
N TRP A 9 3.90 13.10 8.52
CA TRP A 9 4.76 13.97 9.33
C TRP A 9 4.28 13.97 10.78
N LEU A 10 5.21 14.05 11.73
CA LEU A 10 4.89 14.07 13.17
C LEU A 10 4.55 15.48 13.66
N LYS A 11 5.13 16.52 13.05
CA LYS A 11 4.90 17.93 13.40
C LYS A 11 4.53 18.73 12.16
N PHE A 12 3.67 19.74 12.35
CA PHE A 12 3.32 20.69 11.28
C PHE A 12 4.53 21.45 10.72
N SER A 13 5.58 21.62 11.52
CA SER A 13 6.82 22.28 11.10
C SER A 13 7.68 21.45 10.14
N GLU A 14 7.41 20.15 10.02
CA GLU A 14 8.11 19.21 9.13
C GLU A 14 7.30 18.92 7.86
N PHE A 15 6.18 19.62 7.67
CA PHE A 15 5.33 19.46 6.50
C PHE A 15 6.04 19.96 5.24
N ASP A 16 6.42 19.02 4.39
CA ASP A 16 6.94 19.31 3.04
C ASP A 16 5.97 18.74 1.99
N PRO A 17 5.22 19.59 1.27
CA PRO A 17 4.30 19.16 0.23
C PRO A 17 4.99 18.61 -1.03
N PHE A 18 6.31 18.78 -1.17
CA PHE A 18 7.08 18.26 -2.29
C PHE A 18 7.70 16.90 -2.00
N GLU A 19 7.86 16.54 -0.72
CA GLU A 19 8.31 15.21 -0.32
C GLU A 19 7.12 14.24 -0.28
N VAL A 20 6.68 13.75 -1.43
CA VAL A 20 5.59 12.76 -1.52
C VAL A 20 6.16 11.40 -1.84
N LYS A 21 5.88 10.38 -1.02
CA LYS A 21 6.29 8.99 -1.28
C LYS A 21 5.25 8.32 -2.18
N ARG A 22 5.71 7.76 -3.29
CA ARG A 22 4.88 7.18 -4.34
C ARG A 22 5.02 5.67 -4.35
N SER A 23 3.90 4.99 -4.59
CA SER A 23 3.84 3.56 -4.81
C SER A 23 2.85 3.23 -5.93
N ALA A 24 3.08 2.11 -6.60
CA ALA A 24 2.12 1.55 -7.52
C ALA A 24 1.90 0.07 -7.20
N GLY A 25 0.72 -0.42 -7.50
CA GLY A 25 0.41 -1.81 -7.31
C GLY A 25 -0.69 -2.34 -8.20
N LEU A 26 -0.79 -3.66 -8.18
CA LEU A 26 -1.81 -4.41 -8.87
C LEU A 26 -2.57 -5.23 -7.84
N GLY A 27 -3.89 -5.07 -7.83
CA GLY A 27 -4.80 -5.82 -7.00
C GLY A 27 -5.72 -6.67 -7.86
N VAL A 28 -5.93 -7.92 -7.46
CA VAL A 28 -6.90 -8.84 -8.03
C VAL A 28 -7.89 -9.23 -6.94
N ARG A 29 -9.18 -9.21 -7.27
CA ARG A 29 -10.26 -9.62 -6.36
C ARG A 29 -10.97 -10.82 -6.95
N ILE A 30 -10.96 -11.92 -6.22
CA ILE A 30 -11.59 -13.18 -6.63
C ILE A 30 -12.74 -13.46 -5.66
N TYR A 31 -13.94 -13.65 -6.20
CA TYR A 31 -15.08 -14.11 -5.42
C TYR A 31 -15.06 -15.64 -5.36
N LEU A 32 -14.89 -16.19 -4.16
CA LEU A 32 -14.90 -17.62 -3.94
C LEU A 32 -16.26 -18.03 -3.34
N PRO A 33 -16.98 -18.99 -3.96
CA PRO A 33 -18.33 -19.39 -3.53
C PRO A 33 -18.46 -19.82 -2.06
N MET A 34 -17.38 -20.31 -1.44
CA MET A 34 -17.38 -20.77 -0.04
C MET A 34 -16.67 -19.83 0.95
N PHE A 35 -15.83 -18.91 0.48
CA PHE A 35 -14.92 -18.13 1.33
C PHE A 35 -15.15 -16.61 1.25
N GLY A 36 -16.06 -16.15 0.38
CA GLY A 36 -16.32 -14.73 0.16
C GLY A 36 -15.27 -14.08 -0.74
N LEU A 37 -15.04 -12.78 -0.57
CA LEU A 37 -14.11 -12.01 -1.40
C LEU A 37 -12.67 -12.19 -0.89
N LEU A 38 -11.83 -12.78 -1.74
CA LEU A 38 -10.37 -12.81 -1.57
C LEU A 38 -9.77 -11.65 -2.36
N GLY A 39 -9.15 -10.70 -1.65
CA GLY A 39 -8.32 -9.65 -2.24
C GLY A 39 -6.85 -10.04 -2.19
N LEU A 40 -6.17 -10.01 -3.32
CA LEU A 40 -4.73 -10.16 -3.43
C LEU A 40 -4.16 -8.87 -4.01
N ASP A 41 -3.23 -8.24 -3.31
CA ASP A 41 -2.66 -6.95 -3.68
C ASP A 41 -1.13 -7.05 -3.67
N TYR A 42 -0.50 -6.60 -4.74
CA TYR A 42 0.96 -6.51 -4.87
C TYR A 42 1.34 -5.07 -5.15
N GLY A 43 2.06 -4.43 -4.21
CA GLY A 43 2.47 -3.04 -4.30
C GLY A 43 3.97 -2.88 -4.24
N VAL A 44 4.54 -1.94 -4.99
CA VAL A 44 5.95 -1.57 -4.95
C VAL A 44 6.08 -0.08 -4.67
N GLY A 45 6.92 0.28 -3.70
CA GLY A 45 7.31 1.66 -3.42
C GLY A 45 8.43 2.11 -4.35
N PHE A 46 8.38 3.35 -4.82
CA PHE A 46 9.42 3.93 -5.68
C PHE A 46 10.34 4.91 -4.94
N ASP A 47 9.92 5.41 -3.78
CA ASP A 47 10.67 6.41 -3.02
C ASP A 47 11.29 5.80 -1.76
N GLU A 48 12.54 6.18 -1.48
CA GLU A 48 13.28 5.71 -0.31
C GLU A 48 12.67 6.26 0.98
N ILE A 49 12.50 5.37 1.96
CA ILE A 49 12.04 5.72 3.29
C ILE A 49 13.28 5.82 4.18
N PRO A 50 13.56 6.99 4.79
CA PRO A 50 14.71 7.16 5.67
C PRO A 50 14.69 6.12 6.79
N GLY A 51 15.76 5.32 6.91
CA GLY A 51 15.87 4.24 7.91
C GLY A 51 15.40 2.86 7.44
N PHE A 52 14.83 2.73 6.24
CA PHE A 52 14.43 1.45 5.64
C PHE A 52 15.03 1.29 4.24
N GLN A 53 16.07 0.46 4.12
CA GLN A 53 16.77 0.17 2.85
C GLN A 53 15.94 -0.66 1.85
N SER A 54 14.72 -1.05 2.21
CA SER A 54 13.88 -1.98 1.44
C SER A 54 12.62 -1.33 0.85
N ALA A 55 12.65 -0.02 0.60
CA ALA A 55 11.50 0.71 0.06
C ALA A 55 11.14 0.30 -1.39
N TYR A 56 12.11 -0.24 -2.14
CA TYR A 56 11.93 -0.76 -3.50
C TYR A 56 11.44 -2.21 -3.57
N HIS A 57 11.20 -2.86 -2.43
CA HIS A 57 10.79 -4.26 -2.42
C HIS A 57 9.27 -4.37 -2.59
N GLY A 58 8.83 -5.19 -3.55
CA GLY A 58 7.41 -5.45 -3.75
C GLY A 58 6.80 -6.17 -2.54
N GLN A 59 5.77 -5.56 -1.97
CA GLN A 59 5.01 -6.07 -0.83
C GLN A 59 3.79 -6.82 -1.33
N PHE A 60 3.59 -8.04 -0.81
CA PHE A 60 2.41 -8.84 -1.07
C PHE A 60 1.44 -8.75 0.10
N HIS A 61 0.20 -8.37 -0.17
CA HIS A 61 -0.88 -8.31 0.78
C HIS A 61 -2.02 -9.22 0.32
N PHE A 62 -2.63 -9.94 1.26
CA PHE A 62 -3.86 -10.67 1.00
C PHE A 62 -4.89 -10.36 2.08
N SER A 63 -6.14 -10.29 1.67
CA SER A 63 -7.30 -10.13 2.53
C SER A 63 -8.34 -11.18 2.18
N ILE A 64 -8.84 -11.88 3.20
CA ILE A 64 -9.93 -12.85 3.06
C ILE A 64 -11.04 -12.30 3.91
N ASN A 65 -12.19 -12.00 3.28
CA ASN A 65 -13.44 -11.59 3.91
C ASN A 65 -13.25 -11.04 5.34
N SER A 66 -12.88 -9.76 5.44
CA SER A 66 -13.01 -9.05 6.70
C SER A 66 -14.52 -8.88 6.90
N SER A 67 -15.13 -9.76 7.67
CA SER A 67 -16.45 -9.51 8.23
C SER A 67 -16.40 -8.11 8.85
N ILE A 68 -17.04 -7.15 8.21
CA ILE A 68 -17.41 -5.92 8.88
C ILE A 68 -18.65 -6.29 9.68
N ASP A 69 -18.44 -6.62 10.94
CA ASP A 69 -19.45 -6.51 12.00
C ASP A 69 -18.92 -5.48 12.99
#